data_AF-A0A2V6FIT3-F1
#
_entry.id   AF-A0A2V6FIT3-F1
#
_cell.length_a   1.000
_cell.length_b   1.000
_cell.length_c   1.000
_cell.angle_alpha   90.00
_cell.angle_beta   90.00
_cell.angle_gamma   90.00
#
_symmetry.space_group_name_H-M   'P 1'
#
loop_
_entity.id
_entity.type
_entity.pdbx_description
1 polymer ?
#
loop_
_entity_poly.entity_id
_entity_poly.type
_entity_poly.pdbx_seq_one_letter_code
_entity_poly.pdbx_strand_id
1 'polypeptide(L)'
;LLEARAANAEVAEFSQENAAETLARISRDPERSRGTPLQHAEVTPRDSSTPLRSARNDETFVAVRLPDLIIVDGGKGQLSVACRELQRLGLHDLPIIGLAKEREEIYRPGLALPLLLPMDSPALRLLQRIRDEAHRFANAYHQLLMKKRVEESILDDCPGVSQNRKNLLLNRFGSVSRLRKAGVEEIASTEGIGRKLAEEVHRFLQSH
;
A
#
# COMPACT_ATOMS: atom_id res chain seq x y z
N LEU A 1 -0.97 28.27 -21.56
CA LEU A 1 -1.23 26.97 -22.24
C LEU A 1 -0.30 26.70 -23.45
N LEU A 2 0.79 27.45 -23.63
CA LEU A 2 1.75 27.21 -24.73
C LEU A 2 3.22 27.09 -24.31
N GLU A 3 3.56 27.13 -23.01
CA GLU A 3 4.96 27.02 -22.55
C GLU A 3 5.24 25.81 -21.64
N ALA A 4 4.26 24.93 -21.40
CA ALA A 4 4.46 23.73 -20.58
C ALA A 4 4.74 22.45 -21.41
N ARG A 5 5.15 22.59 -22.68
CA ARG A 5 5.37 21.46 -23.60
C ARG A 5 6.84 21.07 -23.83
N ALA A 6 7.80 21.74 -23.20
CA ALA A 6 9.22 21.53 -23.50
C ALA A 6 9.98 20.63 -22.50
N ALA A 7 9.33 19.99 -21.52
CA ALA A 7 10.03 19.28 -20.44
C ALA A 7 9.82 17.76 -20.38
N ASN A 8 9.11 17.13 -21.32
CA ASN A 8 8.90 15.67 -21.30
C ASN A 8 9.01 15.08 -22.71
N ALA A 9 10.24 14.82 -23.15
CA ALA A 9 10.52 14.17 -24.43
C ALA A 9 10.44 12.63 -24.37
N GLU A 10 10.27 12.02 -23.19
CA GLU A 10 10.22 10.56 -23.02
C GLU A 10 8.80 9.97 -22.94
N VAL A 11 7.75 10.78 -23.11
CA VAL A 11 6.35 10.31 -23.12
C VAL A 11 5.88 9.91 -24.54
N ALA A 12 6.80 9.85 -25.52
CA ALA A 12 6.46 9.68 -26.94
C ALA A 12 6.65 8.26 -27.51
N GLU A 13 6.98 7.25 -26.70
CA GLU A 13 7.04 5.86 -27.18
C GLU A 13 6.07 4.97 -26.38
N PHE A 14 4.78 5.09 -26.69
CA PHE A 14 3.87 3.96 -26.59
C PHE A 14 3.33 3.70 -28.00
N SER A 15 3.80 2.60 -28.58
CA SER A 15 3.60 2.15 -29.94
C SER A 15 2.16 2.34 -30.42
N GLN A 16 1.99 3.19 -31.43
CA GLN A 16 0.80 3.21 -32.28
C GLN A 16 0.87 1.97 -33.19
N GLU A 17 0.14 0.90 -32.85
CA GLU A 17 -0.19 -0.09 -33.87
C GLU A 17 -1.19 0.55 -34.87
N ASN A 18 -0.76 0.59 -36.13
CA ASN A 18 -1.43 1.28 -37.21
C ASN A 18 -2.64 0.46 -37.66
N ALA A 19 -3.86 0.98 -37.47
CA ALA A 19 -5.13 0.28 -37.73
C ALA A 19 -5.27 -0.27 -39.17
N ALA A 20 -4.50 0.27 -40.12
CA ALA A 20 -4.45 -0.21 -41.51
C ALA A 20 -3.82 -1.61 -41.65
N GLU A 21 -2.88 -1.99 -40.78
CA GLU A 21 -2.19 -3.28 -40.86
C GLU A 21 -3.08 -4.43 -40.34
N THR A 22 -3.94 -4.15 -39.37
CA THR A 22 -4.91 -5.10 -38.82
C THR A 22 -6.02 -5.44 -39.82
N LEU A 23 -6.46 -4.47 -40.62
CA LEU A 23 -7.48 -4.67 -41.67
C LEU A 23 -6.95 -5.46 -42.87
N ALA A 24 -5.66 -5.35 -43.20
CA ALA A 24 -5.04 -6.12 -44.27
C ALA A 24 -4.87 -7.62 -43.93
N ARG A 25 -4.75 -7.96 -42.64
CA ARG A 25 -4.65 -9.35 -42.15
C ARG A 25 -6.00 -10.08 -42.17
N ILE A 26 -7.10 -9.35 -42.01
CA ILE A 26 -8.47 -9.92 -41.97
C ILE A 26 -8.97 -10.28 -43.38
N SER A 27 -8.43 -9.68 -44.45
CA SER A 27 -8.94 -9.83 -45.82
C SER A 27 -8.30 -10.96 -46.65
N ARG A 28 -7.42 -11.80 -46.08
CA ARG A 28 -6.66 -12.81 -46.85
C ARG A 28 -7.05 -14.28 -46.70
N ASP A 29 -8.04 -14.66 -45.89
CA ASP A 29 -8.53 -16.06 -45.88
C ASP A 29 -10.01 -16.16 -45.48
N PRO A 30 -10.94 -16.44 -46.41
CA PRO A 30 -12.37 -16.54 -46.13
C PRO A 30 -12.89 -17.97 -45.85
N GLU A 31 -12.04 -19.00 -45.78
CA GLU A 31 -12.48 -20.40 -45.71
C GLU A 31 -11.92 -21.13 -44.49
N ARG A 32 -12.56 -20.96 -43.32
CA ARG A 32 -12.54 -21.95 -42.23
C ARG A 32 -13.73 -21.81 -41.26
N SER A 33 -14.93 -21.76 -41.85
CA SER A 33 -16.14 -22.18 -41.16
C SER A 33 -16.30 -23.69 -41.35
N ARG A 34 -15.93 -24.49 -40.34
CA ARG A 34 -16.48 -25.83 -40.04
C ARG A 34 -15.83 -26.37 -38.77
N GLY A 35 -16.68 -26.78 -37.83
CA GLY A 35 -16.32 -27.01 -36.44
C GLY A 35 -15.37 -28.16 -36.16
N THR A 36 -14.74 -28.09 -35.00
CA THR A 36 -14.11 -29.21 -34.30
C THR A 36 -14.33 -28.97 -32.80
N PRO A 37 -14.72 -29.97 -31.98
CA PRO A 37 -14.95 -29.75 -30.56
C PRO A 37 -13.61 -29.40 -29.90
N LEU A 38 -13.59 -28.33 -29.10
CA LEU A 38 -12.44 -27.98 -28.27
C LEU A 38 -12.22 -29.10 -27.24
N GLN A 39 -11.20 -29.91 -27.49
CA GLN A 39 -10.61 -30.78 -26.48
C GLN A 39 -10.03 -29.92 -25.37
N HIS A 40 -10.18 -30.38 -24.13
CA HIS A 40 -9.59 -29.80 -22.93
C HIS A 40 -8.08 -29.53 -23.15
N ALA A 41 -7.72 -28.27 -23.35
CA ALA A 41 -6.35 -27.83 -23.23
C ALA A 41 -6.06 -27.67 -21.73
N GLU A 42 -5.21 -28.53 -21.19
CA GLU A 42 -4.64 -28.36 -19.86
C GLU A 42 -4.04 -26.96 -19.73
N VAL A 43 -4.58 -26.17 -18.81
CA VAL A 43 -3.93 -24.95 -18.33
C VAL A 43 -2.74 -25.42 -17.51
N THR A 44 -1.55 -25.45 -18.11
CA THR A 44 -0.32 -25.62 -17.35
C THR A 44 -0.21 -24.49 -16.33
N PRO A 45 -0.11 -24.77 -15.02
CA PRO A 45 0.09 -23.73 -14.02
C PRO A 45 1.39 -23.02 -14.35
N ARG A 46 1.37 -21.68 -14.46
CA ARG A 46 2.62 -20.91 -14.41
C ARG A 46 3.23 -21.18 -13.04
N ASP A 47 4.43 -21.76 -13.05
CA ASP A 47 5.19 -22.08 -11.86
C ASP A 47 5.55 -20.77 -11.14
N SER A 48 4.78 -20.43 -10.11
CA SER A 48 4.93 -19.22 -9.28
C SER A 48 6.07 -19.33 -8.27
N SER A 49 6.97 -20.30 -8.46
CA SER A 49 8.03 -20.64 -7.50
C SER A 49 9.38 -19.96 -7.77
N THR A 50 9.51 -19.09 -8.78
CA THR A 50 10.81 -18.46 -9.06
C THR A 50 11.08 -17.33 -8.05
N PRO A 51 12.02 -17.48 -7.11
CA PRO A 51 12.34 -16.43 -6.16
C PRO A 51 13.13 -15.33 -6.88
N LEU A 52 12.76 -14.07 -6.67
CA LEU A 52 13.59 -12.94 -7.09
C LEU A 52 14.90 -12.97 -6.29
N ARG A 53 16.03 -13.22 -6.96
CA ARG A 53 17.36 -13.14 -6.36
C ARG A 53 17.68 -11.66 -6.10
N SER A 54 17.71 -11.26 -4.82
CA SER A 54 18.32 -9.99 -4.43
C SER A 54 19.84 -10.17 -4.39
N ALA A 55 20.59 -9.22 -4.93
CA ALA A 55 22.05 -9.23 -4.98
C ALA A 55 22.67 -8.76 -3.65
N ARG A 56 22.21 -9.25 -2.50
CA ARG A 56 22.82 -8.97 -1.19
C ARG A 56 22.92 -10.24 -0.36
N ASN A 57 24.15 -10.59 -0.02
CA ASN A 57 24.53 -11.70 0.88
C ASN A 57 24.15 -11.36 2.33
N ASP A 58 22.88 -11.52 2.71
CA ASP A 58 22.45 -11.57 4.11
C ASP A 58 21.81 -12.95 4.38
N GLU A 59 22.38 -13.69 5.33
CA GLU A 59 22.08 -15.11 5.66
C GLU A 59 20.71 -15.34 6.36
N THR A 60 19.64 -14.68 5.91
CA THR A 60 18.28 -15.06 6.33
C THR A 60 17.32 -14.75 5.19
N PHE A 61 17.40 -15.54 4.12
CA PHE A 61 16.52 -15.41 2.97
C PHE A 61 15.14 -15.96 3.32
N VAL A 62 14.23 -15.10 3.79
CA VAL A 62 12.81 -15.43 3.83
C VAL A 62 12.32 -15.37 2.39
N ALA A 63 12.01 -16.52 1.80
CA ALA A 63 11.36 -16.59 0.50
C ALA A 63 9.98 -15.91 0.62
N VAL A 64 9.88 -14.66 0.15
CA VAL A 64 8.62 -13.91 0.13
C VAL A 64 7.82 -14.40 -1.07
N ARG A 65 6.70 -15.08 -0.81
CA ARG A 65 5.72 -15.42 -1.84
C ARG A 65 5.01 -14.14 -2.28
N LEU A 66 5.08 -13.82 -3.58
CA LEU A 66 4.37 -12.68 -4.15
C LEU A 66 2.87 -13.00 -4.31
N PRO A 67 1.99 -11.99 -4.22
CA PRO A 67 0.57 -12.17 -4.46
C PRO A 67 0.29 -12.41 -5.94
N ASP A 68 -0.76 -13.20 -6.22
CA ASP A 68 -1.24 -13.43 -7.59
C ASP A 68 -2.01 -12.21 -8.16
N LEU A 69 -2.51 -11.33 -7.28
CA LEU A 69 -3.20 -10.09 -7.63
C LEU A 69 -3.05 -9.05 -6.51
N ILE A 70 -2.76 -7.82 -6.90
CA ILE A 70 -2.79 -6.64 -6.03
C ILE A 70 -4.07 -5.85 -6.29
N ILE A 71 -4.75 -5.44 -5.22
CA ILE A 71 -5.96 -4.60 -5.29
C ILE A 71 -5.67 -3.29 -4.55
N VAL A 72 -5.83 -2.18 -5.25
CA VAL A 72 -5.70 -0.82 -4.70
C VAL A 72 -7.09 -0.30 -4.34
N ASP A 73 -7.26 0.17 -3.10
CA ASP A 73 -8.49 0.82 -2.62
C ASP A 73 -8.65 2.23 -3.20
N GLY A 74 -8.90 2.29 -4.51
CA GLY A 74 -9.45 3.43 -5.21
C GLY A 74 -9.21 3.43 -6.72
N GLY A 75 -9.51 4.56 -7.35
CA GLY A 75 -9.66 4.67 -8.80
C GLY A 75 -8.37 4.82 -9.59
N LYS A 76 -8.51 5.22 -10.87
CA LYS A 76 -7.43 5.34 -11.85
C LYS A 76 -6.18 6.08 -11.36
N GLY A 77 -6.34 7.15 -10.60
CA GLY A 77 -5.22 7.96 -10.10
C GLY A 77 -4.32 7.18 -9.13
N GLN A 78 -4.92 6.51 -8.15
CA GLN A 78 -4.17 5.71 -7.17
C GLN A 78 -3.58 4.45 -7.80
N LEU A 79 -4.32 3.80 -8.71
CA LEU A 79 -3.79 2.69 -9.50
C LEU A 79 -2.54 3.10 -10.28
N SER A 80 -2.55 4.27 -10.93
CA SER A 80 -1.39 4.78 -11.69
C SER A 80 -0.16 4.99 -10.79
N VAL A 81 -0.36 5.51 -9.57
CA VAL A 81 0.71 5.65 -8.57
C VAL A 81 1.27 4.28 -8.17
N ALA A 82 0.40 3.32 -7.87
CA ALA A 82 0.82 1.97 -7.49
C ALA A 82 1.59 1.26 -8.60
N CYS A 83 1.14 1.37 -9.86
CA CYS A 83 1.83 0.82 -11.03
C CYS A 83 3.24 1.39 -11.17
N ARG A 84 3.41 2.71 -11.00
CA ARG A 84 4.74 3.35 -11.07
C ARG A 84 5.67 2.83 -9.98
N GLU A 85 5.17 2.61 -8.77
CA GLU A 85 5.99 2.04 -7.69
C GLU A 85 6.36 0.58 -7.95
N LEU A 86 5.44 -0.24 -8.47
CA LEU A 86 5.75 -1.60 -8.88
C LEU A 86 6.82 -1.62 -9.98
N GLN A 87 6.74 -0.71 -10.95
CA GLN A 87 7.76 -0.57 -11.99
C GLN A 87 9.12 -0.20 -11.40
N ARG A 88 9.17 0.76 -10.47
CA ARG A 88 10.41 1.17 -9.77
C ARG A 88 11.03 0.02 -8.97
N LEU A 89 10.20 -0.88 -8.43
CA LEU A 89 10.63 -2.06 -7.69
C LEU A 89 10.97 -3.27 -8.58
N GLY A 90 10.82 -3.16 -9.91
CA GLY A 90 11.04 -4.28 -10.83
C GLY A 90 9.92 -5.33 -10.80
N LEU A 91 8.76 -5.00 -10.25
CA LEU A 91 7.59 -5.88 -10.06
C LEU A 91 6.43 -5.54 -11.02
N HIS A 92 6.75 -5.00 -12.20
CA HIS A 92 5.75 -4.52 -13.18
C HIS A 92 4.88 -5.63 -13.77
N ASP A 93 5.31 -6.89 -13.69
CA ASP A 93 4.57 -8.05 -14.18
C ASP A 93 3.47 -8.51 -13.22
N LEU A 94 3.44 -8.01 -11.98
CA LEU A 94 2.41 -8.40 -11.01
C LEU A 94 1.03 -7.84 -11.43
N PRO A 95 0.00 -8.70 -11.52
CA PRO A 95 -1.35 -8.23 -11.79
C PRO A 95 -1.81 -7.24 -10.72
N ILE A 96 -2.33 -6.09 -11.17
CA ILE A 96 -2.83 -5.05 -10.28
C ILE A 96 -4.12 -4.44 -10.83
N ILE A 97 -5.09 -4.21 -9.93
CA ILE A 97 -6.34 -3.52 -10.22
C ILE A 97 -6.60 -2.41 -9.20
N GLY A 98 -7.34 -1.38 -9.61
CA GLY A 98 -7.92 -0.38 -8.72
C GLY A 98 -9.41 -0.64 -8.55
N LEU A 99 -9.93 -0.50 -7.33
CA LEU A 99 -11.35 -0.65 -7.04
C LEU A 99 -11.91 0.67 -6.47
N ALA A 100 -12.70 1.39 -7.25
CA ALA A 100 -13.27 2.68 -6.83
C ALA A 100 -14.58 2.51 -6.04
N LYS A 101 -14.75 3.33 -5.00
CA LYS A 101 -15.82 3.20 -4.00
C LYS A 101 -17.24 3.47 -4.51
N GLU A 102 -17.43 4.41 -5.42
CA GLU A 102 -18.77 4.91 -5.77
C GLU A 102 -19.63 3.89 -6.54
N ARG A 103 -19.00 3.05 -7.36
CA ARG A 103 -19.67 2.08 -8.25
C ARG A 103 -18.97 0.73 -8.35
N GLU A 104 -18.03 0.46 -7.46
CA GLU A 104 -17.16 -0.72 -7.53
C GLU A 104 -16.49 -0.89 -8.90
N GLU A 105 -16.15 0.25 -9.51
CA GLU A 105 -15.51 0.28 -10.82
C GLU A 105 -14.13 -0.33 -10.72
N ILE A 106 -13.88 -1.34 -11.55
CA ILE A 106 -12.60 -2.04 -11.59
C ILE A 106 -11.73 -1.38 -12.66
N TYR A 107 -10.72 -0.65 -12.22
CA TYR A 107 -9.72 -0.03 -13.08
C TYR A 107 -8.57 -1.00 -13.35
N ARG A 108 -8.13 -1.05 -14.59
CA ARG A 108 -7.03 -1.90 -15.06
C ARG A 108 -5.95 -1.04 -15.71
N PRO A 109 -4.65 -1.35 -15.52
CA PRO A 109 -3.57 -0.63 -16.17
C PRO A 109 -3.74 -0.61 -17.69
N GLY A 110 -3.43 0.52 -18.33
CA GLY A 110 -3.51 0.68 -19.79
C GLY A 110 -4.91 0.79 -20.38
N LEU A 111 -5.98 0.58 -19.59
CA LEU A 111 -7.36 0.66 -20.08
C LEU A 111 -8.05 1.96 -19.64
N ALA A 112 -8.69 2.63 -20.60
CA ALA A 112 -9.33 3.92 -20.37
C ALA A 112 -10.63 3.79 -19.57
N LEU A 113 -11.42 2.74 -19.85
CA LEU A 113 -12.73 2.50 -19.25
C LEU A 113 -12.65 1.45 -18.13
N PRO A 114 -13.38 1.65 -17.02
CA PRO A 114 -13.48 0.65 -15.97
C PRO A 114 -14.24 -0.58 -16.45
N LEU A 115 -13.95 -1.72 -15.83
CA LEU A 115 -14.79 -2.91 -15.90
C LEU A 115 -15.88 -2.80 -14.83
N LEU A 116 -17.12 -2.93 -15.26
CA LEU A 116 -18.30 -2.99 -14.40
C LEU A 116 -18.77 -4.44 -14.31
N LEU A 117 -18.91 -4.95 -13.10
CA LEU A 117 -19.52 -6.25 -12.86
C LEU A 117 -21.01 -6.08 -12.52
N PRO A 118 -21.86 -7.06 -12.85
CA PRO A 118 -23.24 -7.10 -12.37
C PRO A 118 -23.30 -7.04 -10.83
N MET A 119 -24.28 -6.31 -10.29
CA MET A 119 -24.44 -6.12 -8.84
C MET A 119 -24.68 -7.44 -8.07
N ASP A 120 -25.25 -8.43 -8.74
CA ASP A 120 -25.51 -9.77 -8.23
C ASP A 120 -24.33 -10.74 -8.42
N SER A 121 -23.22 -10.28 -8.99
CA SER A 121 -22.02 -11.10 -9.22
C SER A 121 -21.35 -11.53 -7.90
N PRO A 122 -21.07 -12.83 -7.71
CA PRO A 122 -20.26 -13.30 -6.59
C PRO A 122 -18.86 -12.68 -6.56
N ALA A 123 -18.26 -12.43 -7.73
CA ALA A 123 -16.93 -11.84 -7.82
C ALA A 123 -16.93 -10.39 -7.31
N LEU A 124 -17.97 -9.61 -7.61
CA LEU A 124 -18.12 -8.26 -7.11
C LEU A 124 -18.25 -8.24 -5.58
N ARG A 125 -19.06 -9.14 -5.01
CA ARG A 125 -19.20 -9.29 -3.56
C ARG A 125 -17.89 -9.64 -2.87
N LEU A 126 -17.05 -10.45 -3.51
CA LEU A 126 -15.72 -10.77 -2.98
C LEU A 126 -14.81 -9.53 -2.96
N LEU A 127 -14.74 -8.78 -4.07
CA LEU A 127 -13.94 -7.57 -4.17
C LEU A 127 -14.36 -6.51 -3.13
N GLN A 128 -15.68 -6.34 -2.94
CA GLN A 128 -16.22 -5.47 -1.89
C GLN A 128 -15.74 -5.90 -0.50
N ARG A 129 -15.83 -7.19 -0.15
CA ARG A 129 -15.37 -7.69 1.16
C ARG A 129 -13.87 -7.48 1.38
N ILE A 130 -13.04 -7.70 0.35
CA ILE A 130 -11.60 -7.48 0.44
C ILE A 130 -11.32 -5.99 0.71
N ARG A 131 -12.01 -5.09 -0.01
CA ARG A 131 -11.88 -3.64 0.21
C ARG A 131 -12.35 -3.25 1.60
N ASP A 132 -13.50 -3.74 2.04
CA ASP A 132 -14.06 -3.39 3.34
C ASP A 132 -13.11 -3.84 4.46
N GLU A 133 -12.46 -5.00 4.31
CA GLU A 133 -11.45 -5.47 5.26
C GLU A 133 -10.18 -4.62 5.23
N ALA A 134 -9.69 -4.25 4.04
CA ALA A 134 -8.54 -3.35 3.89
C ALA A 134 -8.83 -1.97 4.51
N HIS A 135 -10.02 -1.44 4.27
CA HIS A 135 -10.48 -0.16 4.80
C HIS A 135 -10.68 -0.22 6.32
N ARG A 136 -11.27 -1.30 6.85
CA ARG A 136 -11.41 -1.55 8.29
C ARG A 136 -10.04 -1.59 8.97
N PHE A 137 -9.09 -2.31 8.39
CA PHE A 137 -7.73 -2.41 8.90
C PHE A 137 -7.01 -1.06 8.91
N ALA A 138 -7.07 -0.33 7.78
CA ALA A 138 -6.45 0.99 7.67
C ALA A 138 -7.03 1.98 8.68
N ASN A 139 -8.35 2.03 8.83
CA ASN A 139 -9.01 2.92 9.79
C ASN A 139 -8.64 2.56 11.25
N ALA A 140 -8.65 1.27 11.59
CA ALA A 140 -8.25 0.82 12.93
C ALA A 140 -6.79 1.19 13.24
N TYR A 141 -5.89 1.03 12.27
CA TYR A 141 -4.50 1.41 12.41
C TYR A 141 -4.31 2.93 12.55
N HIS A 142 -5.02 3.73 11.75
CA HIS A 142 -5.00 5.18 11.88
C HIS A 142 -5.53 5.65 13.24
N GLN A 143 -6.62 5.05 13.73
CA GLN A 143 -7.16 5.34 15.06
C GLN A 143 -6.13 4.98 16.16
N LEU A 144 -5.44 3.85 16.03
CA LEU A 144 -4.37 3.47 16.94
C LEU A 144 -3.22 4.50 16.95
N LEU A 145 -2.78 4.94 15.77
CA LEU A 145 -1.73 5.96 15.64
C LEU A 145 -2.17 7.31 16.21
N MET A 146 -3.41 7.73 15.99
CA MET A 146 -3.94 8.97 16.56
C MET A 146 -4.02 8.89 18.08
N LYS A 147 -4.52 7.77 18.63
CA LYS A 147 -4.55 7.55 20.08
C LYS A 147 -3.14 7.64 20.68
N LYS A 148 -2.16 7.00 20.05
CA LYS A 148 -0.76 7.06 20.47
C LYS A 148 -0.22 8.49 20.46
N ARG A 149 -0.51 9.26 19.41
CA ARG A 149 -0.08 10.67 19.30
C ARG A 149 -0.70 11.55 20.40
N VAL A 150 -1.99 11.41 20.66
CA VAL A 150 -2.70 12.15 21.73
C VAL A 150 -2.14 11.76 23.10
N GLU A 151 -1.86 10.48 23.31
CA GLU A 151 -1.26 10.01 24.55
C GLU A 151 0.16 10.60 24.76
N GLU A 152 0.94 10.68 23.69
CA GLU A 152 2.27 11.30 23.69
C GLU A 152 2.24 12.82 23.86
N SER A 153 1.18 13.51 23.42
CA SER A 153 1.04 14.96 23.61
C SER A 153 0.75 15.38 25.05
N ILE A 154 0.28 14.46 25.91
CA ILE A 154 0.10 14.75 27.35
C ILE A 154 1.40 15.26 27.99
N LEU A 155 2.56 14.77 27.53
CA LEU A 155 3.86 15.25 28.01
C LEU A 155 4.20 16.69 27.60
N ASP A 156 3.54 17.24 26.57
CA ASP A 156 3.75 18.63 26.14
C ASP A 156 3.14 19.62 27.14
N ASP A 157 2.08 19.20 27.85
CA ASP A 157 1.42 19.99 28.89
C ASP A 157 2.10 19.86 30.27
N CYS A 158 3.08 18.96 30.40
CA CYS A 158 3.77 18.73 31.67
C CYS A 158 4.76 19.87 31.96
N PRO A 159 4.61 20.59 33.09
CA PRO A 159 5.55 21.65 33.46
C PRO A 159 7.00 21.12 33.54
N GLY A 160 7.95 21.89 33.02
CA GLY A 160 9.38 21.54 33.08
C GLY A 160 9.85 20.48 32.07
N VAL A 161 8.94 19.89 31.29
CA VAL A 161 9.27 18.96 30.19
C VAL A 161 9.38 19.76 28.88
N SER A 162 10.59 19.84 28.34
CA SER A 162 10.83 20.38 27.00
C SER A 162 10.73 19.26 25.95
N GLN A 163 10.60 19.63 24.67
CA GLN A 163 10.55 18.68 23.56
C GLN A 163 11.70 17.66 23.57
N ASN A 164 12.92 18.11 23.90
CA ASN A 164 14.09 17.23 24.00
C ASN A 164 13.94 16.21 25.14
N ARG A 165 13.43 16.64 26.31
CA ARG A 165 13.19 15.77 27.46
C ARG A 165 12.06 14.78 27.22
N LYS A 166 10.99 15.23 26.56
CA LYS A 166 9.92 14.35 26.07
C LYS A 166 10.47 13.25 25.16
N ASN A 167 11.30 13.61 24.17
CA ASN A 167 11.90 12.63 23.28
C ASN A 167 12.80 11.63 24.02
N LEU A 168 13.59 12.08 25.00
CA LEU A 168 14.41 11.20 25.85
C LEU A 168 13.55 10.18 26.61
N LEU A 169 12.47 10.65 27.25
CA LEU A 169 11.53 9.80 27.97
C LEU A 169 10.82 8.82 27.01
N LEU A 170 10.35 9.29 25.85
CA LEU A 170 9.69 8.43 24.87
C LEU A 170 10.65 7.43 24.22
N ASN A 171 11.91 7.78 24.01
CA ASN A 171 12.92 6.83 23.50
C ASN A 171 13.23 5.74 24.54
N ARG A 172 13.28 6.09 25.83
CA ARG A 172 13.57 5.14 26.91
C ARG A 172 12.40 4.21 27.20
N PHE A 173 11.19 4.75 27.32
CA PHE A 173 10.00 4.00 27.76
C PHE A 173 9.09 3.56 26.59
N GLY A 174 9.24 4.16 25.42
CA GLY A 174 8.54 3.84 24.17
C GLY A 174 7.09 4.34 24.06
N SER A 175 6.41 4.59 25.18
CA SER A 175 5.10 5.25 25.22
C SER A 175 4.80 5.87 26.59
N VAL A 176 3.87 6.82 26.63
CA VAL A 176 3.41 7.45 27.88
C VAL A 176 2.74 6.43 28.81
N SER A 177 2.00 5.44 28.29
CA SER A 177 1.42 4.35 29.09
C SER A 177 2.48 3.54 29.83
N ARG A 178 3.64 3.27 29.20
CA ARG A 178 4.75 2.58 29.88
C ARG A 178 5.43 3.50 30.89
N LEU A 179 5.65 4.77 30.52
CA LEU A 179 6.21 5.77 31.43
C LEU A 179 5.36 5.97 32.70
N ARG A 180 4.04 5.94 32.57
CA ARG A 180 3.10 6.05 33.71
C ARG A 180 3.21 4.88 34.70
N LYS A 181 3.63 3.70 34.21
CA LYS A 181 3.84 2.51 35.05
C LYS A 181 5.25 2.47 35.67
N ALA A 182 6.18 3.27 35.15
CA ALA A 182 7.54 3.33 35.64
C ALA A 182 7.60 4.05 37.00
N GLY A 183 8.47 3.58 37.89
CA GLY A 183 8.72 4.25 39.16
C GLY A 183 9.53 5.53 38.99
N VAL A 184 9.46 6.43 39.98
CA VAL A 184 10.22 7.70 39.98
C VAL A 184 11.73 7.47 39.77
N GLU A 185 12.30 6.44 40.39
CA GLU A 185 13.72 6.08 40.23
C GLU A 185 14.08 5.73 38.80
N GLU A 186 13.20 4.97 38.14
CA GLU A 186 13.41 4.52 36.77
C GLU A 186 13.35 5.71 35.81
N ILE A 187 12.41 6.64 36.04
CA ILE A 187 12.30 7.88 35.28
C ILE A 187 13.55 8.74 35.49
N ALA A 188 14.02 8.89 36.72
CA ALA A 188 15.22 9.65 37.07
C ALA A 188 16.52 9.03 36.54
N SER A 189 16.52 7.74 36.20
CA SER A 189 17.67 7.08 35.57
C SER A 189 17.88 7.51 34.10
N THR A 190 16.90 8.20 33.51
CA THR A 190 17.01 8.72 32.13
C THR A 190 17.99 9.89 32.10
N GLU A 191 19.02 9.79 31.26
CA GLU A 191 20.03 10.83 31.10
C GLU A 191 19.38 12.18 30.75
N GLY A 192 19.74 13.23 31.49
CA GLY A 192 19.14 14.57 31.35
C GLY A 192 17.83 14.79 32.10
N ILE A 193 17.32 13.80 32.84
CA ILE A 193 16.14 13.90 33.70
C ILE A 193 16.59 13.79 35.17
N GLY A 194 16.58 14.92 35.88
CA GLY A 194 16.88 14.94 37.32
C GLY A 194 15.73 14.39 38.16
N ARG A 195 16.03 13.98 39.40
CA ARG A 195 15.04 13.40 40.32
C ARG A 195 13.80 14.26 40.55
N LYS A 196 13.97 15.59 40.74
CA LYS A 196 12.84 16.51 40.92
C LYS A 196 11.87 16.49 39.73
N LEU A 197 12.41 16.50 38.52
CA LEU A 197 11.60 16.43 37.31
C LEU A 197 10.92 15.06 37.17
N ALA A 198 11.61 13.97 37.53
CA ALA A 198 11.02 12.64 37.52
C ALA A 198 9.81 12.53 38.47
N GLU A 199 9.88 13.14 39.65
CA GLU A 199 8.77 13.22 40.60
C GLU A 199 7.59 14.04 40.05
N GLU A 200 7.88 15.17 39.40
CA GLU A 200 6.87 16.02 38.75
C GLU A 200 6.17 15.29 37.60
N VAL A 201 6.93 14.67 36.71
CA VAL A 201 6.40 13.88 35.58
C VAL A 201 5.57 12.72 36.09
N HIS A 202 6.07 11.95 37.07
CA HIS A 202 5.33 10.84 37.64
C HIS A 202 4.01 11.32 38.27
N ARG A 203 4.04 12.42 39.04
CA ARG A 203 2.83 12.99 39.63
C ARG A 203 1.83 13.47 38.57
N PHE A 204 2.30 14.21 37.57
CA PHE A 204 1.48 14.74 36.49
C PHE A 204 0.77 13.62 35.72
N LEU A 205 1.48 12.53 35.43
CA LEU A 205 0.94 11.35 34.76
C LEU A 205 0.05 10.48 35.65
N GLN A 206 -0.02 10.68 36.97
CA GLN A 206 -1.00 9.99 37.81
C GLN A 206 -2.31 10.79 37.97
N SER A 207 -2.26 12.11 37.75
CA SER A 207 -3.43 12.99 37.88
C SER A 207 -4.18 13.28 36.57
N HIS A 208 -3.57 12.99 35.42
CA HIS A 208 -4.15 13.14 34.06
C HIS A 208 -4.12 11.81 33.34
#